data_AF-A0A9P1E355-F1
#
_entry.id   AF-A0A9P1E355-F1
#
_cell.length_a   1.000
_cell.length_b   1.000
_cell.length_c   1.000
_cell.angle_alpha   90.00
_cell.angle_beta   90.00
_cell.angle_gamma   90.00
#
_symmetry.space_group_name_H-M   'P 1'
#
loop_
_entity.id
_entity.type
_entity.pdbx_description
1 polymer ?
#
loop_
_entity_poly.entity_id
_entity_poly.type
_entity_poly.pdbx_seq_one_letter_code
_entity_poly.pdbx_strand_id
1 'polypeptide(L)'
;MLSKRQPLQLFVCAREKTPLSPTSKSPTGISKCAFTPTPAAPPFSSSMAFFSRHNHRHHPSSFVPRYLILAAFVFLALLLFFEVDSLVSKTKTIVGHNLEPTPWHIFPAKEFEDESSYSRASKIIQCSYLTCSRAVNATDFLGDDGGKYKPPTTLESESCPDFYRYINYDLDPWKNTGISRAHVAEAQKLAAFRVVISRGKLYVDFYFACVQSRAMFTIWGFLQLLRRYPGKVPDVDLMFDCMDKPTVNRTENSAMPLPLFRYCTTSQHFDIPFPDWSFWGWSEINIAPWDEEFNSIKQGSKTRSWARKWPVAYWKGNPDVFSPVRTELLQCNDTRMWRAQIFRQDWLEEAKSGFEQSKLSNQCQHRYKIYAEGYAWSVSLKYILACGCVPLIITPQYEDFFSRGLIPKKNYWPIPPFDLCPSIKLAVEWGNEHPVEAAEIGKAAQEFMESLSMDRVYDYMFHLISEYAKLQDFVPVPPSSTQEMCVDSVLCFADEKQREFLQRTIAFPSPTPPCTLPPPDMNLIKKNMEMKRKLDGNVQFSG
;
A
#
# COMPACT_ATOMS: atom_id res chain seq x y z
N MET A 1 4.49 -27.66 -32.16
CA MET A 1 3.26 -27.13 -31.55
C MET A 1 3.25 -27.45 -30.06
N LEU A 2 3.51 -26.47 -29.19
CA LEU A 2 3.33 -26.61 -27.74
C LEU A 2 2.61 -25.36 -27.24
N SER A 3 1.37 -25.54 -26.78
CA SER A 3 0.50 -24.44 -26.40
C SER A 3 0.87 -23.92 -25.02
N LYS A 4 1.64 -22.83 -24.96
CA LYS A 4 1.81 -22.05 -23.73
C LYS A 4 0.52 -21.29 -23.42
N ARG A 5 -0.41 -21.92 -22.70
CA ARG A 5 -1.50 -21.20 -22.02
C ARG A 5 -0.98 -20.69 -20.68
N GLN A 6 -0.51 -19.44 -20.64
CA GLN A 6 -0.35 -18.69 -19.40
C GLN A 6 -1.71 -18.15 -18.96
N PRO A 7 -2.13 -18.33 -17.70
CA PRO A 7 -3.31 -17.64 -17.17
C PRO A 7 -3.01 -16.15 -17.01
N LEU A 8 -3.91 -15.29 -17.48
CA LEU A 8 -3.93 -13.89 -17.05
C LEU A 8 -4.24 -13.86 -15.55
N GLN A 9 -3.38 -13.23 -14.75
CA GLN A 9 -3.87 -12.58 -13.54
C GLN A 9 -4.85 -11.47 -14.00
N LEU A 10 -6.15 -11.68 -13.78
CA LEU A 10 -7.17 -10.70 -14.14
C LEU A 10 -7.18 -9.59 -13.09
N PHE A 11 -6.37 -8.56 -13.35
CA PHE A 11 -6.39 -7.31 -12.60
C PHE A 11 -7.66 -6.51 -12.93
N VAL A 12 -8.32 -6.01 -11.88
CA VAL A 12 -9.47 -5.11 -12.00
C VAL A 12 -8.97 -3.72 -12.41
N CYS A 13 -8.93 -3.45 -13.71
CA CYS A 13 -8.95 -2.08 -14.22
C CYS A 13 -10.41 -1.66 -14.41
N ALA A 14 -10.97 -0.96 -13.42
CA ALA A 14 -12.28 -0.35 -13.55
C ALA A 14 -12.22 0.83 -14.53
N ARG A 15 -12.58 0.60 -15.81
CA ARG A 15 -12.86 1.67 -16.76
C ARG A 15 -14.26 2.21 -16.47
N GLU A 16 -14.35 3.42 -15.92
CA GLU A 16 -15.60 4.17 -15.97
C GLU A 16 -15.94 4.51 -17.42
N LYS A 17 -17.05 3.96 -17.91
CA LYS A 17 -17.72 4.43 -19.13
C LYS A 17 -19.13 4.86 -18.74
N THR A 18 -19.35 6.16 -18.71
CA THR A 18 -20.69 6.77 -18.60
C THR A 18 -21.60 6.26 -19.72
N PRO A 19 -22.76 5.65 -19.42
CA PRO A 19 -23.68 5.19 -20.45
C PRO A 19 -24.58 6.31 -20.97
N LEU A 20 -24.46 6.62 -22.26
CA LEU A 20 -25.46 7.40 -23.00
C LEU A 20 -26.65 6.50 -23.36
N SER A 21 -27.85 6.82 -22.86
CA SER A 21 -29.10 6.11 -23.19
C SER A 21 -29.71 6.59 -24.52
N PRO A 22 -30.21 5.71 -25.40
CA PRO A 22 -30.84 6.11 -26.66
C PRO A 22 -32.39 6.04 -26.66
N THR A 23 -33.00 6.68 -27.67
CA THR A 23 -34.43 6.57 -28.12
C THR A 23 -35.51 7.32 -27.32
N SER A 24 -36.53 7.97 -27.92
CA SER A 24 -36.76 8.39 -29.33
C SER A 24 -37.96 9.36 -29.53
N LYS A 25 -37.84 10.28 -30.51
CA LYS A 25 -38.90 10.84 -31.42
C LYS A 25 -40.04 11.77 -30.87
N SER A 26 -39.92 13.07 -31.18
CA SER A 26 -40.80 13.96 -32.03
C SER A 26 -42.35 13.95 -31.90
N PRO A 27 -43.13 15.03 -32.25
CA PRO A 27 -42.82 16.06 -33.29
C PRO A 27 -43.37 17.52 -33.13
N THR A 28 -43.02 18.40 -34.11
CA THR A 28 -43.73 19.63 -34.63
C THR A 28 -44.07 20.84 -33.72
N GLY A 29 -43.83 22.10 -34.17
CA GLY A 29 -44.45 23.27 -33.47
C GLY A 29 -44.14 24.78 -33.71
N ILE A 30 -43.49 25.26 -34.78
CA ILE A 30 -43.65 26.62 -35.42
C ILE A 30 -43.57 27.96 -34.59
N SER A 31 -42.67 28.87 -35.05
CA SER A 31 -42.67 30.38 -34.92
C SER A 31 -42.28 31.03 -33.57
N LYS A 32 -41.72 32.27 -33.44
CA LYS A 32 -41.76 33.52 -34.27
C LYS A 32 -40.47 34.41 -34.18
N CYS A 33 -40.31 35.30 -35.19
CA CYS A 33 -39.70 36.67 -35.21
C CYS A 33 -38.38 36.97 -34.43
N ALA A 34 -37.25 37.41 -35.03
CA ALA A 34 -36.94 38.58 -35.89
C ALA A 34 -36.63 39.90 -35.13
N PHE A 35 -35.45 40.52 -35.37
CA PHE A 35 -35.27 41.93 -35.80
C PHE A 35 -33.79 42.29 -36.13
N THR A 36 -33.58 43.42 -36.80
CA THR A 36 -32.37 43.86 -37.55
C THR A 36 -31.49 44.93 -36.86
N PRO A 37 -30.25 45.20 -37.32
CA PRO A 37 -29.34 46.23 -36.78
C PRO A 37 -29.39 47.58 -37.55
N THR A 38 -28.92 48.68 -36.94
CA THR A 38 -28.45 49.95 -37.61
C THR A 38 -27.69 50.91 -36.65
N PRO A 39 -26.94 51.94 -37.14
CA PRO A 39 -25.85 52.63 -36.39
C PRO A 39 -25.96 54.19 -36.32
N ALA A 40 -24.79 54.89 -36.24
CA ALA A 40 -24.50 56.35 -36.43
C ALA A 40 -24.57 57.25 -35.17
N ALA A 41 -23.85 58.38 -34.99
CA ALA A 41 -22.66 59.07 -35.58
C ALA A 41 -22.33 60.31 -34.65
N PRO A 42 -21.65 61.45 -35.00
CA PRO A 42 -20.83 61.82 -36.17
C PRO A 42 -19.35 62.30 -35.88
N PRO A 43 -18.89 63.60 -35.86
CA PRO A 43 -17.74 63.95 -36.72
C PRO A 43 -16.61 64.85 -36.13
N PHE A 44 -15.50 65.01 -36.86
CA PHE A 44 -15.11 66.29 -37.51
C PHE A 44 -13.94 66.12 -38.53
N SER A 45 -13.82 67.07 -39.47
CA SER A 45 -12.91 67.05 -40.62
C SER A 45 -11.87 68.17 -40.57
N SER A 46 -10.66 67.92 -41.07
CA SER A 46 -9.89 68.90 -41.86
C SER A 46 -8.67 68.27 -42.54
N SER A 47 -8.52 68.53 -43.84
CA SER A 47 -7.29 68.30 -44.60
C SER A 47 -6.61 69.63 -44.88
N MET A 48 -5.28 69.72 -44.71
CA MET A 48 -4.43 70.57 -45.55
C MET A 48 -2.98 70.06 -45.56
N ALA A 49 -2.31 70.26 -46.69
CA ALA A 49 -0.97 69.75 -46.96
C ALA A 49 0.12 70.66 -46.41
N PHE A 50 1.35 70.13 -46.23
CA PHE A 50 2.58 70.87 -46.56
C PHE A 50 3.73 69.92 -46.92
N PHE A 51 4.56 70.34 -47.88
CA PHE A 51 5.71 69.59 -48.38
C PHE A 51 6.98 69.84 -47.55
N SER A 52 7.77 68.77 -47.39
CA SER A 52 9.25 68.74 -47.36
C SER A 52 10.04 69.67 -46.43
N ARG A 53 10.78 69.05 -45.50
CA ARG A 53 12.25 69.19 -45.51
C ARG A 53 12.96 68.01 -44.82
N HIS A 54 14.07 67.57 -45.42
CA HIS A 54 14.95 66.55 -44.84
C HIS A 54 15.51 66.98 -43.49
N ASN A 55 15.72 66.00 -42.60
CA ASN A 55 16.99 65.93 -41.88
C ASN A 55 17.37 64.47 -41.59
N HIS A 56 18.57 64.06 -42.04
CA HIS A 56 19.09 62.72 -41.77
C HIS A 56 19.48 62.58 -40.28
N ARG A 57 18.91 61.59 -39.61
CA ARG A 57 19.59 60.92 -38.48
C ARG A 57 19.53 59.42 -38.70
N HIS A 58 20.68 58.85 -39.06
CA HIS A 58 20.84 57.40 -39.11
C HIS A 58 20.84 56.84 -37.69
N HIS A 59 19.70 56.31 -37.25
CA HIS A 59 19.73 55.17 -36.33
C HIS A 59 19.85 53.90 -37.18
N PRO A 60 20.78 52.98 -36.87
CA PRO A 60 20.78 51.67 -37.49
C PRO A 60 19.56 50.91 -36.97
N SER A 61 18.49 50.84 -37.77
CA SER A 61 17.42 49.89 -37.51
C SER A 61 17.99 48.49 -37.72
N SER A 62 18.24 47.79 -36.61
CA SER A 62 18.61 46.38 -36.62
C SER A 62 17.41 45.56 -37.10
N PHE A 63 17.21 45.53 -38.42
CA PHE A 63 16.23 44.70 -39.10
C PHE A 63 16.68 43.24 -39.00
N VAL A 64 16.50 42.65 -37.81
CA VAL A 64 16.47 41.19 -37.68
C VAL A 64 15.33 40.71 -38.59
N PRO A 65 15.60 39.91 -39.64
CA PRO A 65 14.56 39.44 -40.52
C PRO A 65 13.50 38.72 -39.70
N ARG A 66 12.21 39.02 -39.92
CA ARG A 66 11.10 38.38 -39.19
C ARG A 66 11.17 36.84 -39.27
N TYR A 67 11.75 36.31 -40.34
CA TYR A 67 12.04 34.89 -40.52
C TYR A 67 13.09 34.33 -39.55
N LEU A 68 14.12 35.09 -39.15
CA LEU A 68 15.07 34.65 -38.12
C LEU A 68 14.41 34.63 -36.74
N ILE A 69 13.54 35.59 -36.44
CA ILE A 69 12.75 35.60 -35.19
C ILE A 69 11.81 34.39 -35.16
N LEU A 70 11.07 34.15 -36.25
CA LEU A 70 10.18 32.99 -36.36
C LEU A 70 10.94 31.66 -36.28
N ALA A 71 12.09 31.54 -36.97
CA ALA A 71 12.95 30.36 -36.90
C ALA A 71 13.50 30.12 -35.49
N ALA A 72 13.90 31.18 -34.77
CA ALA A 72 14.33 31.08 -33.39
C ALA A 72 13.18 30.63 -32.46
N PHE A 73 11.96 31.13 -32.64
CA PHE A 73 10.79 30.65 -31.89
C PHE A 73 10.45 29.18 -32.20
N VAL A 74 10.51 28.77 -33.47
CA VAL A 74 10.27 27.36 -33.86
C VAL A 74 11.37 26.44 -33.32
N PHE A 75 12.64 26.87 -33.37
CA PHE A 75 13.76 26.11 -32.82
C PHE A 75 13.67 26.00 -31.29
N LEU A 76 13.36 27.09 -30.59
CA LEU A 76 13.12 27.09 -29.14
C LEU A 76 11.92 26.19 -28.77
N ALA A 77 10.83 26.25 -29.54
CA ALA A 77 9.70 25.35 -29.34
C ALA A 77 10.13 23.90 -29.51
N LEU A 78 10.81 23.53 -30.60
CA LEU A 78 11.31 22.18 -30.83
C LEU A 78 12.24 21.71 -29.71
N LEU A 79 13.16 22.54 -29.22
CA LEU A 79 13.99 22.21 -28.05
C LEU A 79 13.14 21.96 -26.80
N LEU A 80 12.10 22.77 -26.55
CA LEU A 80 11.17 22.54 -25.44
C LEU A 80 10.37 21.24 -25.62
N PHE A 81 9.92 20.89 -26.83
CA PHE A 81 9.31 19.58 -27.12
C PHE A 81 10.29 18.44 -26.78
N PHE A 82 11.53 18.50 -27.29
CA PHE A 82 12.56 17.48 -27.03
C PHE A 82 12.91 17.34 -25.55
N GLU A 83 13.03 18.45 -24.80
CA GLU A 83 13.30 18.39 -23.36
C GLU A 83 12.09 17.91 -22.54
N VAL A 84 10.87 18.24 -22.97
CA VAL A 84 9.63 17.70 -22.39
C VAL A 84 9.57 16.18 -22.57
N ASP A 85 9.81 15.66 -23.77
CA ASP A 85 9.82 14.21 -24.03
C ASP A 85 11.02 13.52 -23.34
N SER A 86 12.18 14.18 -23.26
CA SER A 86 13.37 13.74 -22.49
C SER A 86 13.06 13.61 -21.00
N LEU A 87 12.36 14.59 -20.40
CA LEU A 87 11.92 14.54 -19.02
C LEU A 87 10.88 13.43 -18.80
N VAL A 88 9.86 13.37 -19.66
CA VAL A 88 8.78 12.39 -19.57
C VAL A 88 9.27 10.96 -19.70
N SER A 89 10.27 10.69 -20.55
CA SER A 89 10.81 9.34 -20.76
C SER A 89 11.81 8.89 -19.68
N LYS A 90 12.48 9.82 -18.99
CA LYS A 90 13.50 9.51 -17.97
C LYS A 90 12.97 9.54 -16.54
N THR A 91 11.94 10.33 -16.27
CA THR A 91 11.47 10.53 -14.88
C THR A 91 10.58 9.38 -14.44
N LYS A 92 11.12 8.50 -13.61
CA LYS A 92 10.39 7.42 -12.95
C LYS A 92 9.51 8.00 -11.85
N THR A 93 8.31 7.47 -11.61
CA THR A 93 7.39 8.03 -10.59
C THR A 93 6.72 6.96 -9.74
N ILE A 94 6.19 7.39 -8.59
CA ILE A 94 5.44 6.56 -7.62
C ILE A 94 4.20 5.85 -8.23
N VAL A 95 3.68 6.33 -9.37
CA VAL A 95 2.53 5.73 -10.08
C VAL A 95 2.93 4.76 -11.20
N GLY A 96 4.23 4.59 -11.50
CA GLY A 96 4.69 3.65 -12.52
C GLY A 96 5.14 4.25 -13.86
N HIS A 97 5.24 5.58 -14.02
CA HIS A 97 5.76 6.15 -15.27
C HIS A 97 7.20 5.65 -15.50
N ASN A 98 7.50 5.15 -16.70
CA ASN A 98 8.82 4.66 -17.12
C ASN A 98 9.40 3.55 -16.22
N LEU A 99 8.52 2.75 -15.62
CA LEU A 99 8.89 1.63 -14.78
C LEU A 99 8.29 0.34 -15.37
N GLU A 100 9.18 -0.59 -15.71
CA GLU A 100 8.79 -1.95 -16.08
C GLU A 100 8.32 -2.73 -14.86
N PRO A 101 7.43 -3.74 -15.02
CA PRO A 101 7.15 -4.74 -13.99
C PRO A 101 8.43 -5.40 -13.45
N THR A 102 8.42 -5.82 -12.18
CA THR A 102 9.55 -6.56 -11.59
C THR A 102 9.84 -7.85 -12.37
N PRO A 103 11.11 -8.19 -12.68
CA PRO A 103 11.45 -9.43 -13.40
C PRO A 103 10.99 -10.73 -12.72
N TRP A 104 10.87 -10.72 -11.39
CA TRP A 104 10.45 -11.88 -10.57
C TRP A 104 8.93 -11.98 -10.34
N HIS A 105 8.14 -10.95 -10.65
CA HIS A 105 6.68 -10.99 -10.60
C HIS A 105 6.12 -10.22 -11.80
N ILE A 106 5.68 -10.96 -12.82
CA ILE A 106 5.14 -10.39 -14.05
C ILE A 106 3.66 -10.05 -13.85
N PHE A 107 3.30 -8.80 -14.09
CA PHE A 107 1.93 -8.28 -14.14
C PHE A 107 1.80 -7.30 -15.31
N PRO A 108 0.58 -6.99 -15.81
CA PRO A 108 0.39 -5.99 -16.85
C PRO A 108 0.92 -4.62 -16.42
N ALA A 109 1.73 -3.98 -17.27
CA ALA A 109 2.18 -2.61 -17.03
C ALA A 109 0.97 -1.66 -16.96
N LYS A 110 1.08 -0.58 -16.17
CA LYS A 110 0.03 0.42 -16.07
C LYS A 110 0.00 1.24 -17.36
N GLU A 111 -1.13 1.17 -18.07
CA GLU A 111 -1.41 2.01 -19.23
C GLU A 111 -1.74 3.44 -18.78
N PHE A 112 -1.20 4.43 -19.51
CA PHE A 112 -1.43 5.87 -19.29
C PHE A 112 -1.96 6.53 -20.58
N GLU A 113 -2.70 5.77 -21.40
CA GLU A 113 -3.06 6.13 -22.79
C GLU A 113 -3.87 7.44 -22.92
N ASP A 114 -4.65 7.79 -21.90
CA ASP A 114 -5.51 8.98 -21.90
C ASP A 114 -4.76 10.30 -21.57
N GLU A 115 -3.48 10.24 -21.16
CA GLU A 115 -2.66 11.43 -20.87
C GLU A 115 -1.72 11.79 -22.03
N SER A 116 -1.84 13.01 -22.57
CA SER A 116 -0.87 13.56 -23.54
C SER A 116 0.52 13.74 -22.90
N SER A 117 1.60 13.68 -23.70
CA SER A 117 2.97 13.90 -23.21
C SER A 117 3.11 15.19 -22.40
N TYR A 118 2.43 16.26 -22.83
CA TYR A 118 2.38 17.54 -22.12
C TYR A 118 1.66 17.48 -20.76
N SER A 119 0.51 16.80 -20.69
CA SER A 119 -0.21 16.62 -19.43
C SER A 119 0.64 15.83 -18.43
N ARG A 120 1.24 14.73 -18.91
CA ARG A 120 2.15 13.89 -18.13
C ARG A 120 3.39 14.64 -17.67
N ALA A 121 4.02 15.43 -18.55
CA ALA A 121 5.17 16.28 -18.21
C ALA A 121 4.82 17.31 -17.13
N SER A 122 3.70 18.04 -17.31
CA SER A 122 3.21 19.01 -16.34
C SER A 122 2.99 18.37 -14.97
N LYS A 123 2.32 17.21 -14.94
CA LYS A 123 2.06 16.43 -13.73
C LYS A 123 3.35 15.92 -13.08
N ILE A 124 4.32 15.44 -13.85
CA ILE A 124 5.64 15.04 -13.35
C ILE A 124 6.38 16.24 -12.72
N ILE A 125 6.46 17.38 -13.43
CA ILE A 125 7.11 18.60 -12.94
C ILE A 125 6.45 19.06 -11.64
N GLN A 126 5.12 19.21 -11.66
CA GLN A 126 4.34 19.66 -10.53
C GLN A 126 4.52 18.72 -9.33
N CYS A 127 4.22 17.43 -9.50
CA CYS A 127 4.14 16.49 -8.39
C CYS A 127 5.52 16.06 -7.85
N SER A 128 6.54 15.87 -8.70
CA SER A 128 7.88 15.40 -8.25
C SER A 128 8.84 16.52 -7.86
N TYR A 129 8.70 17.74 -8.41
CA TYR A 129 9.71 18.80 -8.24
C TYR A 129 9.19 20.10 -7.60
N LEU A 130 7.88 20.37 -7.63
CA LEU A 130 7.34 21.65 -7.13
C LEU A 130 6.54 21.54 -5.82
N THR A 131 6.08 20.34 -5.44
CA THR A 131 5.27 20.09 -4.22
C THR A 131 6.05 20.24 -2.91
N CYS A 132 7.18 19.56 -2.76
CA CYS A 132 7.92 19.48 -1.49
C CYS A 132 8.70 20.77 -1.13
N SER A 133 8.44 21.86 -1.84
CA SER A 133 9.07 23.18 -1.69
C SER A 133 8.65 23.95 -0.43
N ARG A 134 7.76 23.39 0.40
CA ARG A 134 7.38 23.94 1.70
C ARG A 134 8.01 23.13 2.82
N ALA A 135 9.06 23.69 3.42
CA ALA A 135 9.36 23.40 4.81
C ALA A 135 8.19 23.92 5.65
N VAL A 136 7.21 23.04 5.93
CA VAL A 136 6.22 23.31 6.98
C VAL A 136 7.02 23.31 8.27
N ASN A 137 7.28 24.50 8.82
CA ASN A 137 7.96 24.61 10.09
C ASN A 137 7.16 23.83 11.13
N ALA A 138 7.84 23.10 12.02
CA ALA A 138 7.16 22.35 13.09
C ALA A 138 6.33 23.25 14.04
N THR A 139 6.48 24.58 13.91
CA THR A 139 5.68 25.61 14.57
C THR A 139 4.28 25.79 13.97
N ASP A 140 4.04 25.50 12.69
CA ASP A 140 2.74 25.78 12.03
C ASP A 140 1.65 24.78 12.44
N PHE A 141 2.02 23.69 13.14
CA PHE A 141 1.08 22.78 13.80
C PHE A 141 0.77 23.17 15.26
N LEU A 142 1.45 24.19 15.81
CA LEU A 142 1.03 24.86 17.04
C LEU A 142 0.01 25.93 16.68
N GLY A 143 -1.23 25.49 16.45
CA GLY A 143 -2.37 26.41 16.32
C GLY A 143 -2.46 27.30 17.57
N ASP A 144 -2.77 28.57 17.34
CA ASP A 144 -2.98 29.59 18.36
C ASP A 144 -4.22 29.25 19.22
N ASP A 145 -3.99 28.45 20.27
CA ASP A 145 -4.93 28.25 21.35
C ASP A 145 -4.19 28.54 22.67
N GLY A 146 -4.66 29.53 23.42
CA GLY A 146 -4.05 30.04 24.66
C GLY A 146 -4.09 29.07 25.85
N GLY A 147 -4.27 27.77 25.59
CA GLY A 147 -4.24 26.69 26.56
C GLY A 147 -2.81 26.46 27.07
N LYS A 148 -2.61 26.69 28.37
CA LYS A 148 -1.35 26.44 29.08
C LYS A 148 -0.81 25.03 28.76
N TYR A 149 0.26 24.95 27.97
CA TYR A 149 1.02 23.72 27.75
C TYR A 149 1.62 23.27 29.09
N LYS A 150 0.91 22.42 29.82
CA LYS A 150 1.52 21.65 30.90
C LYS A 150 2.44 20.63 30.22
N PRO A 151 3.74 20.56 30.56
CA PRO A 151 4.56 19.44 30.11
C PRO A 151 3.88 18.15 30.55
N PRO A 152 3.90 17.08 29.72
CA PRO A 152 3.39 15.80 30.16
C PRO A 152 4.08 15.41 31.45
N THR A 153 3.30 15.19 32.52
CA THR A 153 3.74 14.35 33.64
C THR A 153 4.33 13.08 33.03
N THR A 154 5.45 12.59 33.55
CA THR A 154 6.19 11.44 33.00
C THR A 154 5.32 10.20 32.91
N LEU A 155 4.57 10.08 31.83
CA LEU A 155 3.86 8.89 31.40
C LEU A 155 4.94 7.94 30.91
N GLU A 156 5.24 6.95 31.74
CA GLU A 156 6.11 5.84 31.35
C GLU A 156 5.59 5.26 30.03
N SER A 157 6.47 5.14 29.04
CA SER A 157 6.10 4.56 27.75
C SER A 157 5.60 3.14 27.99
N GLU A 158 4.39 2.83 27.53
CA GLU A 158 3.87 1.46 27.58
C GLU A 158 4.86 0.50 26.90
N SER A 159 4.94 -0.75 27.37
CA SER A 159 5.70 -1.78 26.64
C SER A 159 5.11 -1.96 25.25
N CYS A 160 5.96 -2.27 24.26
CA CYS A 160 5.45 -2.82 23.01
C CYS A 160 4.96 -4.26 23.23
N PRO A 161 4.10 -4.78 22.33
CA PRO A 161 3.75 -6.20 22.29
C PRO A 161 5.00 -7.10 22.21
N ASP A 162 5.00 -8.22 22.95
CA ASP A 162 6.16 -9.13 23.03
C ASP A 162 6.64 -9.67 21.67
N PHE A 163 5.75 -9.77 20.67
CA PHE A 163 6.15 -10.23 19.34
C PHE A 163 7.05 -9.23 18.59
N TYR A 164 7.20 -7.98 19.07
CA TYR A 164 8.19 -7.04 18.50
C TYR A 164 9.63 -7.51 18.73
N ARG A 165 9.88 -8.44 19.66
CA ARG A 165 11.19 -9.08 19.82
C ARG A 165 11.66 -9.74 18.51
N TYR A 166 10.76 -10.12 17.61
CA TYR A 166 11.09 -10.69 16.30
C TYR A 166 11.79 -9.69 15.37
N ILE A 167 11.71 -8.37 15.61
CA ILE A 167 12.57 -7.37 14.93
C ILE A 167 14.05 -7.75 15.11
N ASN A 168 14.45 -8.10 16.33
CA ASN A 168 15.81 -8.51 16.63
C ASN A 168 16.19 -9.86 15.99
N TYR A 169 15.21 -10.74 15.75
CA TYR A 169 15.43 -12.02 15.06
C TYR A 169 15.61 -11.84 13.55
N ASP A 170 14.78 -11.01 12.93
CA ASP A 170 14.88 -10.71 11.51
C ASP A 170 16.16 -9.95 11.16
N LEU A 171 16.63 -9.09 12.08
CA LEU A 171 17.87 -8.32 11.95
C LEU A 171 19.15 -9.02 12.47
N ASP A 172 19.03 -10.16 13.18
CA ASP A 172 20.17 -10.95 13.70
C ASP A 172 21.26 -11.27 12.66
N PRO A 173 20.96 -11.54 11.36
CA PRO A 173 21.99 -11.85 10.35
C PRO A 173 23.07 -10.78 10.19
N TRP A 174 22.75 -9.50 10.43
CA TRP A 174 23.69 -8.38 10.29
C TRP A 174 24.25 -7.87 11.62
N LYS A 175 23.80 -8.43 12.75
CA LYS A 175 24.11 -7.95 14.11
C LYS A 175 25.60 -7.83 14.42
N ASN A 176 26.41 -8.73 13.86
CA ASN A 176 27.86 -8.77 14.10
C ASN A 176 28.68 -8.21 12.92
N THR A 177 28.14 -8.22 11.70
CA THR A 177 28.84 -7.80 10.47
C THR A 177 28.53 -6.37 10.06
N GLY A 178 27.43 -5.80 10.57
CA GLY A 178 26.84 -4.58 10.03
C GLY A 178 26.18 -4.77 8.67
N ILE A 179 25.59 -3.68 8.19
CA ILE A 179 25.01 -3.48 6.86
C ILE A 179 25.85 -2.42 6.17
N SER A 180 26.64 -2.86 5.19
CA SER A 180 27.51 -1.97 4.42
C SER A 180 26.84 -1.42 3.17
N ARG A 181 27.43 -0.37 2.56
CA ARG A 181 26.97 0.14 1.25
C ARG A 181 26.91 -0.95 0.17
N ALA A 182 27.79 -1.95 0.25
CA ALA A 182 27.78 -3.09 -0.67
C ALA A 182 26.56 -4.00 -0.47
N HIS A 183 26.10 -4.20 0.77
CA HIS A 183 24.87 -4.96 1.04
C HIS A 183 23.64 -4.28 0.43
N VAL A 184 23.51 -2.96 0.61
CA VAL A 184 22.41 -2.18 0.02
C VAL A 184 22.50 -2.16 -1.50
N ALA A 185 23.69 -1.96 -2.08
CA ALA A 185 23.89 -1.98 -3.53
C ALA A 185 23.61 -3.35 -4.17
N GLU A 186 23.95 -4.46 -3.50
CA GLU A 186 23.66 -5.82 -3.99
C GLU A 186 22.18 -6.16 -3.85
N ALA A 187 21.54 -5.80 -2.73
CA ALA A 187 20.11 -5.95 -2.51
C ALA A 187 19.25 -5.19 -3.54
N GLN A 188 19.79 -4.13 -4.17
CA GLN A 188 19.13 -3.39 -5.25
C GLN A 188 18.62 -4.30 -6.39
N LYS A 189 19.34 -5.40 -6.67
CA LYS A 189 18.99 -6.35 -7.74
C LYS A 189 17.66 -7.07 -7.51
N LEU A 190 17.14 -7.03 -6.28
CA LEU A 190 15.93 -7.71 -5.83
C LEU A 190 14.83 -6.72 -5.37
N ALA A 191 15.05 -5.41 -5.55
CA ALA A 191 14.21 -4.34 -5.02
C ALA A 191 13.42 -3.61 -6.10
N ALA A 192 12.13 -3.33 -5.86
CA ALA A 192 11.34 -2.43 -6.69
C ALA A 192 11.74 -0.96 -6.49
N PHE A 193 12.15 -0.57 -5.28
CA PHE A 193 12.61 0.78 -4.97
C PHE A 193 13.53 0.83 -3.75
N ARG A 194 14.31 1.90 -3.66
CA ARG A 194 15.13 2.27 -2.50
C ARG A 194 14.46 3.38 -1.72
N VAL A 195 14.47 3.29 -0.40
CA VAL A 195 14.03 4.35 0.51
C VAL A 195 15.25 4.88 1.26
N VAL A 196 15.44 6.19 1.24
CA VAL A 196 16.42 6.88 2.07
C VAL A 196 15.70 7.92 2.91
N ILE A 197 15.79 7.81 4.24
CA ILE A 197 15.42 8.90 5.14
C ILE A 197 16.71 9.66 5.45
N SER A 198 16.70 10.97 5.25
CA SER A 198 17.81 11.81 5.73
C SER A 198 17.33 13.14 6.26
N ARG A 199 17.79 13.51 7.46
CA ARG A 199 17.44 14.74 8.19
C ARG A 199 15.92 14.94 8.29
N GLY A 200 15.20 13.86 8.57
CA GLY A 200 13.73 13.85 8.71
C GLY A 200 12.94 13.97 7.40
N LYS A 201 13.60 13.95 6.23
CA LYS A 201 12.97 13.94 4.90
C LYS A 201 13.04 12.55 4.26
N LEU A 202 12.03 12.23 3.46
CA LEU A 202 11.94 10.96 2.72
C LEU A 202 12.41 11.15 1.28
N TYR A 203 13.26 10.25 0.80
CA TYR A 203 13.75 10.19 -0.58
C TYR A 203 13.55 8.79 -1.14
N VAL A 204 13.11 8.68 -2.39
CA VAL A 204 12.81 7.39 -3.03
C VAL A 204 13.40 7.33 -4.44
N ASP A 205 14.09 6.24 -4.75
CA ASP A 205 14.58 5.92 -6.10
C ASP A 205 13.87 4.64 -6.58
N PHE A 206 13.21 4.72 -7.73
CA PHE A 206 12.39 3.61 -8.25
C PHE A 206 13.17 2.79 -9.28
N TYR A 207 13.07 1.47 -9.19
CA TYR A 207 13.72 0.54 -10.11
C TYR A 207 12.70 -0.17 -10.99
N PHE A 208 11.60 -0.65 -10.39
CA PHE A 208 10.51 -1.34 -11.06
C PHE A 208 9.14 -0.85 -10.57
N ALA A 209 8.11 -1.12 -11.37
CA ALA A 209 6.73 -0.84 -11.00
C ALA A 209 6.24 -1.82 -9.94
N CYS A 210 5.29 -1.38 -9.12
CA CYS A 210 4.56 -2.24 -8.19
C CYS A 210 3.21 -2.66 -8.78
N VAL A 211 2.74 -3.86 -8.38
CA VAL A 211 1.35 -4.25 -8.59
C VAL A 211 0.46 -3.23 -7.88
N GLN A 212 -0.55 -2.66 -8.57
CA GLN A 212 -1.51 -1.72 -7.98
C GLN A 212 -0.82 -0.51 -7.27
N SER A 213 -1.54 0.21 -6.42
CA SER A 213 -1.05 1.36 -5.64
C SER A 213 -0.09 1.01 -4.49
N ARG A 214 0.43 -0.23 -4.42
CA ARG A 214 1.26 -0.72 -3.31
C ARG A 214 2.47 0.15 -3.00
N ALA A 215 3.16 0.67 -4.02
CA ALA A 215 4.25 1.64 -3.85
C ALA A 215 3.75 2.90 -3.13
N MET A 216 2.65 3.47 -3.62
CA MET A 216 2.07 4.71 -3.13
C MET A 216 1.70 4.62 -1.65
N PHE A 217 0.95 3.60 -1.26
CA PHE A 217 0.51 3.42 0.13
C PHE A 217 1.65 3.01 1.07
N THR A 218 2.70 2.33 0.59
CA THR A 218 3.91 2.02 1.40
C THR A 218 4.75 3.26 1.66
N ILE A 219 5.03 4.05 0.62
CA ILE A 219 5.74 5.35 0.75
C ILE A 219 4.92 6.33 1.60
N TRP A 220 3.59 6.31 1.46
CA TRP A 220 2.69 7.04 2.36
C TRP A 220 2.88 6.62 3.82
N GLY A 221 2.98 5.33 4.11
CA GLY A 221 3.29 4.83 5.45
C GLY A 221 4.58 5.41 6.04
N PHE A 222 5.66 5.47 5.26
CA PHE A 222 6.91 6.14 5.69
C PHE A 222 6.73 7.64 5.96
N LEU A 223 5.95 8.35 5.14
CA LEU A 223 5.61 9.76 5.39
C LEU A 223 4.79 9.93 6.67
N GLN A 224 3.84 9.04 6.94
CA GLN A 224 3.04 9.10 8.15
C GLN A 224 3.87 8.73 9.39
N LEU A 225 4.83 7.82 9.30
CA LEU A 225 5.80 7.55 10.37
C LEU A 225 6.62 8.80 10.73
N LEU A 226 7.13 9.52 9.72
CA LEU A 226 7.85 10.78 9.93
C LEU A 226 6.97 11.86 10.57
N ARG A 227 5.68 11.90 10.24
CA ARG A 227 4.69 12.80 10.87
C ARG A 227 4.28 12.37 12.29
N ARG A 228 4.22 11.06 12.57
CA ARG A 228 3.90 10.50 13.90
C ARG A 228 5.03 10.77 14.88
N TYR A 229 6.28 10.63 14.44
CA TYR A 229 7.48 10.79 15.26
C TYR A 229 8.49 11.80 14.68
N PRO A 230 8.14 13.10 14.58
CA PRO A 230 8.99 14.13 13.99
C PRO A 230 10.34 14.23 14.71
N GLY A 231 11.44 14.20 13.95
CA GLY A 231 12.80 14.31 14.46
C GLY A 231 13.30 13.12 15.30
N LYS A 232 12.50 12.05 15.44
CA LYS A 232 12.90 10.82 16.18
C LYS A 232 13.29 9.67 15.27
N VAL A 233 12.72 9.59 14.06
CA VAL A 233 13.10 8.57 13.07
C VAL A 233 14.52 8.86 12.58
N PRO A 234 15.46 7.90 12.65
CA PRO A 234 16.84 8.13 12.26
C PRO A 234 17.00 8.20 10.73
N ASP A 235 18.13 8.77 10.30
CA ASP A 235 18.61 8.62 8.92
C ASP A 235 18.82 7.13 8.63
N VAL A 236 18.30 6.63 7.50
CA VAL A 236 18.33 5.21 7.11
C VAL A 236 18.37 5.07 5.59
N ASP A 237 18.99 3.99 5.09
CA ASP A 237 19.12 3.67 3.66
C ASP A 237 18.76 2.19 3.42
N LEU A 238 17.59 1.91 2.84
CA LEU A 238 17.06 0.54 2.71
C LEU A 238 16.52 0.23 1.31
N MET A 239 16.54 -1.06 0.97
CA MET A 239 15.94 -1.62 -0.24
C MET A 239 14.59 -2.25 0.09
N PHE A 240 13.59 -2.02 -0.76
CA PHE A 240 12.22 -2.52 -0.56
C PHE A 240 11.70 -3.20 -1.83
N ASP A 241 11.01 -4.34 -1.68
CA ASP A 241 10.21 -4.92 -2.76
C ASP A 241 8.75 -5.15 -2.38
N CYS A 242 7.87 -4.70 -3.26
CA CYS A 242 6.43 -4.59 -3.05
C CYS A 242 5.63 -5.80 -3.58
N MET A 243 6.31 -6.89 -3.96
CA MET A 243 5.69 -8.10 -4.49
C MET A 243 5.41 -9.15 -3.41
N ASP A 244 4.64 -10.17 -3.79
CA ASP A 244 4.05 -11.12 -2.85
C ASP A 244 5.05 -12.09 -2.19
N LYS A 245 6.11 -12.53 -2.88
CA LYS A 245 6.99 -13.61 -2.36
C LYS A 245 8.32 -13.09 -1.83
N PRO A 246 8.82 -13.56 -0.68
CA PRO A 246 10.20 -13.33 -0.28
C PRO A 246 11.17 -13.97 -1.26
N THR A 247 12.38 -13.41 -1.33
CA THR A 247 13.34 -13.66 -2.42
C THR A 247 14.78 -13.90 -1.96
N VAL A 248 15.16 -13.46 -0.75
CA VAL A 248 16.54 -13.58 -0.25
C VAL A 248 16.72 -14.92 0.47
N ASN A 249 16.97 -15.99 -0.29
CA ASN A 249 17.17 -17.33 0.26
C ASN A 249 18.38 -17.40 1.22
N ARG A 250 18.18 -17.96 2.42
CA ARG A 250 19.20 -18.03 3.48
C ARG A 250 20.42 -18.88 3.14
N THR A 251 20.25 -19.95 2.36
CA THR A 251 21.34 -20.85 1.96
C THR A 251 22.20 -20.19 0.90
N GLU A 252 21.56 -19.66 -0.14
CA GLU A 252 22.23 -19.02 -1.29
C GLU A 252 22.95 -17.73 -0.89
N ASN A 253 22.35 -16.93 -0.01
CA ASN A 253 22.90 -15.65 0.46
C ASN A 253 23.63 -15.80 1.82
N SER A 254 24.00 -17.02 2.22
CA SER A 254 24.64 -17.29 3.53
C SER A 254 25.97 -16.56 3.74
N ALA A 255 26.74 -16.35 2.67
CA ALA A 255 28.01 -15.62 2.70
C ALA A 255 27.86 -14.09 2.76
N MET A 256 26.70 -13.56 2.33
CA MET A 256 26.39 -12.13 2.32
C MET A 256 24.87 -11.94 2.39
N PRO A 257 24.26 -11.97 3.59
CA PRO A 257 22.83 -11.80 3.75
C PRO A 257 22.38 -10.45 3.19
N LEU A 258 21.38 -10.41 2.31
CA LEU A 258 20.94 -9.17 1.66
C LEU A 258 19.74 -8.55 2.40
N PRO A 259 19.83 -7.30 2.90
CA PRO A 259 18.75 -6.67 3.64
C PRO A 259 17.68 -6.12 2.68
N LEU A 260 16.61 -6.89 2.48
CA LEU A 260 15.47 -6.51 1.64
C LEU A 260 14.21 -6.44 2.48
N PHE A 261 13.58 -5.26 2.54
CA PHE A 261 12.28 -5.06 3.17
C PHE A 261 11.16 -5.55 2.27
N ARG A 262 10.23 -6.30 2.84
CA ARG A 262 9.05 -6.88 2.18
C ARG A 262 7.90 -6.96 3.16
N TYR A 263 6.72 -7.40 2.72
CA TYR A 263 5.57 -7.53 3.62
C TYR A 263 5.49 -8.87 4.38
N CYS A 264 6.25 -9.88 3.95
CA CYS A 264 6.37 -11.17 4.64
C CYS A 264 7.75 -11.79 4.44
N THR A 265 8.03 -12.85 5.21
CA THR A 265 9.22 -13.71 5.08
C THR A 265 8.85 -15.17 5.31
N THR A 266 9.84 -16.08 5.25
CA THR A 266 9.71 -17.46 5.76
C THR A 266 10.96 -17.85 6.54
N SER A 267 10.94 -18.98 7.24
CA SER A 267 12.12 -19.53 7.93
C SER A 267 13.33 -19.79 7.02
N GLN A 268 13.15 -19.80 5.69
CA GLN A 268 14.20 -19.99 4.68
C GLN A 268 14.71 -18.68 4.07
N HIS A 269 14.20 -17.52 4.51
CA HIS A 269 14.43 -16.22 3.88
C HIS A 269 14.99 -15.17 4.84
N PHE A 270 15.84 -14.27 4.35
CA PHE A 270 16.39 -13.12 5.08
C PHE A 270 15.53 -11.85 4.92
N ASP A 271 14.52 -11.87 4.05
CA ASP A 271 13.61 -10.76 3.81
C ASP A 271 12.97 -10.27 5.13
N ILE A 272 12.89 -8.95 5.30
CA ILE A 272 12.55 -8.26 6.55
C ILE A 272 11.06 -7.82 6.51
N PRO A 273 10.16 -8.38 7.34
CA PRO A 273 8.73 -8.05 7.32
C PRO A 273 8.40 -6.65 7.84
N PHE A 274 7.79 -5.86 6.96
CA PHE A 274 7.24 -4.52 7.16
C PHE A 274 5.70 -4.56 7.05
N PRO A 275 4.94 -3.67 7.71
CA PRO A 275 3.48 -3.63 7.57
C PRO A 275 3.04 -3.46 6.11
N ASP A 276 2.01 -4.20 5.71
CA ASP A 276 1.51 -4.16 4.34
C ASP A 276 0.81 -2.82 4.00
N TRP A 277 0.76 -2.48 2.71
CA TRP A 277 0.18 -1.23 2.23
C TRP A 277 -1.27 -1.01 2.67
N SER A 278 -2.03 -2.10 2.89
CA SER A 278 -3.46 -2.03 3.21
C SER A 278 -3.76 -1.62 4.66
N PHE A 279 -2.75 -1.43 5.51
CA PHE A 279 -2.94 -0.72 6.79
C PHE A 279 -3.41 0.73 6.57
N TRP A 280 -2.97 1.37 5.49
CA TRP A 280 -3.44 2.69 5.05
C TRP A 280 -4.64 2.60 4.07
N GLY A 281 -5.16 1.39 3.82
CA GLY A 281 -6.29 1.11 2.92
C GLY A 281 -5.88 0.48 1.58
N TRP A 282 -6.87 -0.09 0.87
CA TRP A 282 -6.67 -0.73 -0.43
C TRP A 282 -7.75 -0.26 -1.41
N SER A 283 -7.45 0.87 -2.07
CA SER A 283 -8.40 1.62 -2.91
C SER A 283 -9.02 0.80 -4.04
N GLU A 284 -8.27 -0.13 -4.62
CA GLU A 284 -8.65 -0.94 -5.77
C GLU A 284 -9.82 -1.90 -5.49
N ILE A 285 -10.01 -2.29 -4.23
CA ILE A 285 -11.03 -3.26 -3.80
C ILE A 285 -11.88 -2.78 -2.61
N ASN A 286 -11.97 -1.47 -2.37
CA ASN A 286 -12.80 -0.84 -1.34
C ASN A 286 -12.53 -1.30 0.11
N ILE A 287 -11.30 -1.70 0.47
CA ILE A 287 -10.97 -2.01 1.86
C ILE A 287 -10.46 -0.75 2.57
N ALA A 288 -11.18 -0.31 3.59
CA ALA A 288 -10.89 0.95 4.30
C ALA A 288 -9.55 0.88 5.06
N PRO A 289 -9.01 2.03 5.51
CA PRO A 289 -7.88 2.07 6.45
C PRO A 289 -8.11 1.20 7.68
N TRP A 290 -7.03 0.68 8.26
CA TRP A 290 -7.12 -0.41 9.24
C TRP A 290 -8.00 -0.11 10.45
N ASP A 291 -7.84 1.04 11.12
CA ASP A 291 -8.65 1.38 12.29
C ASP A 291 -10.16 1.51 11.94
N GLU A 292 -10.49 1.98 10.73
CA GLU A 292 -11.86 2.08 10.24
C GLU A 292 -12.43 0.69 9.89
N GLU A 293 -11.68 -0.12 9.13
CA GLU A 293 -12.09 -1.45 8.70
C GLU A 293 -12.20 -2.41 9.89
N PHE A 294 -11.27 -2.36 10.84
CA PHE A 294 -11.36 -3.12 12.09
C PHE A 294 -12.64 -2.79 12.86
N ASN A 295 -12.96 -1.50 13.03
CA ASN A 295 -14.19 -1.07 13.68
C ASN A 295 -15.44 -1.53 12.91
N SER A 296 -15.45 -1.39 11.59
CA SER A 296 -16.51 -1.89 10.70
C SER A 296 -16.75 -3.39 10.89
N ILE A 297 -15.69 -4.20 10.84
CA ILE A 297 -15.73 -5.65 11.04
C ILE A 297 -16.18 -5.99 12.47
N LYS A 298 -15.65 -5.31 13.49
CA LYS A 298 -16.01 -5.54 14.89
C LYS A 298 -17.47 -5.23 15.17
N GLN A 299 -18.04 -4.15 14.61
CA GLN A 299 -19.49 -3.89 14.73
C GLN A 299 -20.32 -4.89 13.92
N GLY A 300 -19.91 -5.21 12.69
CA GLY A 300 -20.53 -6.25 11.86
C GLY A 300 -20.61 -7.61 12.56
N SER A 301 -19.56 -7.98 13.30
CA SER A 301 -19.51 -9.22 14.09
C SER A 301 -20.60 -9.32 15.18
N LYS A 302 -21.09 -8.18 15.69
CA LYS A 302 -22.11 -8.11 16.76
C LYS A 302 -23.54 -8.27 16.25
N THR A 303 -23.78 -8.12 14.95
CA THR A 303 -25.11 -8.33 14.31
C THR A 303 -25.71 -9.71 14.64
N ARG A 304 -24.85 -10.71 14.91
CA ARG A 304 -25.23 -12.05 15.31
C ARG A 304 -24.30 -12.54 16.42
N SER A 305 -24.83 -12.68 17.64
CA SER A 305 -24.09 -13.18 18.80
C SER A 305 -23.45 -14.54 18.52
N TRP A 306 -22.28 -14.83 19.11
CA TRP A 306 -21.48 -16.02 18.81
C TRP A 306 -22.31 -17.31 18.86
N ALA A 307 -23.10 -17.51 19.93
CA ALA A 307 -23.94 -18.69 20.10
C ALA A 307 -24.95 -18.90 18.94
N ARG A 308 -25.44 -17.80 18.34
CA ARG A 308 -26.38 -17.83 17.21
C ARG A 308 -25.69 -17.96 15.85
N LYS A 309 -24.38 -17.67 15.72
CA LYS A 309 -23.65 -17.75 14.44
C LYS A 309 -23.78 -19.16 13.82
N TRP A 310 -23.72 -19.25 12.48
CA TRP A 310 -23.86 -20.53 11.78
C TRP A 310 -22.76 -21.51 12.22
N PRO A 311 -23.09 -22.73 12.67
CA PRO A 311 -22.15 -23.67 13.30
C PRO A 311 -21.31 -24.46 12.28
N VAL A 312 -20.88 -23.80 11.21
CA VAL A 312 -20.13 -24.38 10.08
C VAL A 312 -18.98 -23.43 9.70
N ALA A 313 -17.91 -23.96 9.13
CA ALA A 313 -16.79 -23.15 8.68
C ALA A 313 -17.11 -22.39 7.39
N TYR A 314 -16.54 -21.20 7.26
CA TYR A 314 -16.72 -20.32 6.11
C TYR A 314 -15.40 -19.87 5.51
N TRP A 315 -15.35 -19.88 4.17
CA TRP A 315 -14.30 -19.23 3.38
C TRP A 315 -14.90 -18.54 2.17
N LYS A 316 -14.47 -17.31 1.88
CA LYS A 316 -14.67 -16.65 0.58
C LYS A 316 -13.33 -16.11 0.12
N GLY A 317 -12.87 -16.49 -1.08
CA GLY A 317 -11.57 -16.07 -1.58
C GLY A 317 -11.33 -16.46 -3.03
N ASN A 318 -10.34 -15.85 -3.67
CA ASN A 318 -9.95 -16.20 -5.02
C ASN A 318 -8.98 -17.40 -4.98
N PRO A 319 -9.33 -18.57 -5.54
CA PRO A 319 -8.43 -19.72 -5.63
C PRO A 319 -7.46 -19.64 -6.82
N ASP A 320 -7.76 -18.82 -7.84
CA ASP A 320 -7.01 -18.72 -9.10
C ASP A 320 -5.77 -17.82 -8.95
N VAL A 321 -4.99 -18.07 -7.90
CA VAL A 321 -3.82 -17.28 -7.46
C VAL A 321 -2.56 -18.14 -7.33
N PHE A 322 -2.49 -19.27 -8.05
CA PHE A 322 -1.43 -20.28 -7.96
C PHE A 322 -1.20 -20.80 -6.53
N SER A 323 -2.28 -20.97 -5.76
CA SER A 323 -2.27 -21.52 -4.40
C SER A 323 -2.82 -22.96 -4.41
N PRO A 324 -1.98 -23.99 -4.22
CA PRO A 324 -2.44 -25.37 -4.13
C PRO A 324 -3.46 -25.56 -3.00
N VAL A 325 -3.19 -24.99 -1.82
CA VAL A 325 -4.07 -25.08 -0.64
C VAL A 325 -5.45 -24.49 -0.91
N ARG A 326 -5.57 -23.38 -1.66
CA ARG A 326 -6.89 -22.84 -2.05
C ARG A 326 -7.60 -23.69 -3.09
N THR A 327 -6.86 -24.36 -3.97
CA THR A 327 -7.45 -25.26 -4.98
C THR A 327 -7.99 -26.53 -4.32
N GLU A 328 -7.25 -27.09 -3.35
CA GLU A 328 -7.69 -28.23 -2.55
C GLU A 328 -8.88 -27.87 -1.64
N LEU A 329 -8.86 -26.69 -1.01
CA LEU A 329 -9.95 -26.22 -0.13
C LEU A 329 -11.33 -26.18 -0.81
N LEU A 330 -11.39 -26.01 -2.13
CA LEU A 330 -12.65 -26.08 -2.90
C LEU A 330 -13.33 -27.45 -2.79
N GLN A 331 -12.58 -28.53 -2.60
CA GLN A 331 -13.12 -29.88 -2.42
C GLN A 331 -13.85 -30.04 -1.08
N CYS A 332 -13.63 -29.12 -0.14
CA CYS A 332 -14.29 -29.12 1.17
C CYS A 332 -15.69 -28.48 1.15
N ASN A 333 -16.22 -28.08 -0.03
CA ASN A 333 -17.50 -27.38 -0.14
C ASN A 333 -18.74 -28.29 -0.01
N ASP A 334 -18.83 -29.04 1.08
CA ASP A 334 -20.03 -29.80 1.46
C ASP A 334 -20.34 -29.54 2.95
N THR A 335 -21.46 -28.87 3.19
CA THR A 335 -21.90 -28.51 4.55
C THR A 335 -22.36 -29.71 5.38
N ARG A 336 -22.78 -30.82 4.75
CA ARG A 336 -23.16 -32.07 5.42
C ARG A 336 -21.94 -32.94 5.71
N MET A 337 -21.06 -33.11 4.73
CA MET A 337 -19.89 -33.99 4.84
C MET A 337 -18.76 -33.37 5.67
N TRP A 338 -18.41 -32.11 5.37
CA TRP A 338 -17.23 -31.41 5.90
C TRP A 338 -17.53 -30.26 6.86
N ARG A 339 -18.81 -29.97 7.11
CA ARG A 339 -19.26 -28.83 7.93
C ARG A 339 -18.69 -27.48 7.46
N ALA A 340 -18.47 -27.32 6.16
CA ALA A 340 -17.88 -26.12 5.58
C ALA A 340 -18.73 -25.54 4.44
N GLN A 341 -18.48 -24.26 4.15
CA GLN A 341 -19.04 -23.48 3.04
C GLN A 341 -17.91 -22.66 2.41
N ILE A 342 -17.56 -22.99 1.17
CA ILE A 342 -16.38 -22.48 0.47
C ILE A 342 -16.84 -21.76 -0.80
N PHE A 343 -16.66 -20.44 -0.83
CA PHE A 343 -17.13 -19.57 -1.91
C PHE A 343 -15.96 -19.00 -2.72
N ARG A 344 -16.09 -19.00 -4.04
CA ARG A 344 -15.13 -18.34 -4.94
C ARG A 344 -15.35 -16.82 -4.91
N GLN A 345 -14.28 -16.06 -4.80
CA GLN A 345 -14.28 -14.61 -4.94
C GLN A 345 -13.91 -14.22 -6.37
N ASP A 346 -14.87 -13.68 -7.12
CA ASP A 346 -14.61 -13.05 -8.41
C ASP A 346 -14.47 -11.54 -8.21
N TRP A 347 -13.28 -10.99 -8.40
CA TRP A 347 -13.04 -9.56 -8.21
C TRP A 347 -13.58 -8.69 -9.36
N LEU A 348 -13.77 -9.25 -10.56
CA LEU A 348 -14.31 -8.54 -11.71
C LEU A 348 -15.82 -8.33 -11.56
N GLU A 349 -16.53 -9.33 -11.04
CA GLU A 349 -17.97 -9.24 -10.80
C GLU A 349 -18.30 -8.32 -9.62
N GLU A 350 -17.50 -8.36 -8.56
CA GLU A 350 -17.65 -7.46 -7.42
C GLU A 350 -17.37 -6.00 -7.80
N ALA A 351 -16.40 -5.75 -8.67
CA ALA A 351 -16.11 -4.41 -9.16
C ALA A 351 -17.32 -3.76 -9.87
N LYS A 352 -18.14 -4.55 -10.59
CA LYS A 352 -19.39 -4.08 -11.21
C LYS A 352 -20.48 -3.71 -10.20
N SER A 353 -20.38 -4.22 -8.96
CA SER A 353 -21.36 -4.06 -7.89
C SER A 353 -20.81 -3.30 -6.67
N GLY A 354 -19.71 -2.57 -6.83
CA GLY A 354 -19.11 -1.74 -5.77
C GLY A 354 -18.50 -2.53 -4.61
N PHE A 355 -18.26 -3.84 -4.79
CA PHE A 355 -17.78 -4.78 -3.77
C PHE A 355 -18.74 -5.06 -2.60
N GLU A 356 -20.03 -4.72 -2.73
CA GLU A 356 -21.04 -4.90 -1.66
C GLU A 356 -21.17 -6.36 -1.18
N GLN A 357 -21.02 -7.34 -2.09
CA GLN A 357 -21.08 -8.77 -1.75
C GLN A 357 -19.79 -9.29 -1.10
N SER A 358 -18.73 -8.48 -1.05
CA SER A 358 -17.44 -8.78 -0.41
C SER A 358 -17.17 -7.99 0.86
N LYS A 359 -18.03 -7.04 1.22
CA LYS A 359 -17.91 -6.22 2.42
C LYS A 359 -17.61 -7.06 3.67
N LEU A 360 -16.44 -6.85 4.28
CA LEU A 360 -15.88 -7.77 5.28
C LEU A 360 -16.73 -7.85 6.55
N SER A 361 -17.36 -6.75 6.95
CA SER A 361 -18.29 -6.70 8.10
C SER A 361 -19.52 -7.61 7.95
N ASN A 362 -19.92 -7.95 6.72
CA ASN A 362 -21.01 -8.89 6.45
C ASN A 362 -20.56 -10.37 6.55
N GLN A 363 -19.25 -10.64 6.57
CA GLN A 363 -18.67 -11.99 6.51
C GLN A 363 -18.35 -12.61 7.89
N CYS A 364 -18.95 -12.12 8.98
CA CYS A 364 -18.71 -12.61 10.35
C CYS A 364 -19.94 -13.38 10.93
N GLN A 365 -20.75 -14.00 10.06
CA GLN A 365 -22.00 -14.67 10.45
C GLN A 365 -21.84 -16.13 10.91
N HIS A 366 -20.67 -16.71 10.69
CA HIS A 366 -20.34 -18.12 10.96
C HIS A 366 -19.48 -18.25 12.22
N ARG A 367 -19.53 -19.39 12.91
CA ARG A 367 -18.71 -19.61 14.11
C ARG A 367 -17.22 -19.70 13.78
N TYR A 368 -16.87 -20.20 12.59
CA TYR A 368 -15.49 -20.45 12.17
C TYR A 368 -15.21 -19.79 10.82
N LYS A 369 -14.04 -19.14 10.68
CA LYS A 369 -13.55 -18.58 9.40
C LYS A 369 -12.20 -19.20 9.06
N ILE A 370 -12.08 -19.73 7.85
CA ILE A 370 -10.85 -20.37 7.38
C ILE A 370 -9.88 -19.30 6.85
N TYR A 371 -8.61 -19.41 7.21
CA TYR A 371 -7.51 -18.71 6.55
C TYR A 371 -6.76 -19.68 5.63
N ALA A 372 -6.50 -19.24 4.40
CA ALA A 372 -5.74 -19.98 3.41
C ALA A 372 -4.84 -19.00 2.63
N GLU A 373 -3.54 -19.30 2.55
CA GLU A 373 -2.57 -18.48 1.86
C GLU A 373 -2.85 -18.36 0.36
N GLY A 374 -2.45 -17.23 -0.23
CA GLY A 374 -2.66 -16.92 -1.64
C GLY A 374 -1.46 -17.35 -2.48
N TYR A 375 -1.04 -16.47 -3.39
CA TYR A 375 0.24 -16.62 -4.09
C TYR A 375 1.43 -16.62 -3.10
N ALA A 376 1.29 -15.90 -1.98
CA ALA A 376 2.14 -15.95 -0.80
C ALA A 376 1.27 -15.73 0.46
N TRP A 377 1.77 -15.02 1.49
CA TRP A 377 0.95 -14.55 2.61
C TRP A 377 -0.33 -13.87 2.08
N SER A 378 -1.45 -14.06 2.78
CA SER A 378 -2.69 -13.38 2.41
C SER A 378 -3.05 -12.29 3.40
N VAL A 379 -3.23 -11.07 2.87
CA VAL A 379 -3.70 -9.86 3.54
C VAL A 379 -5.01 -10.08 4.32
N SER A 380 -5.80 -11.10 3.97
CA SER A 380 -7.06 -11.44 4.64
C SER A 380 -6.92 -11.88 6.10
N LEU A 381 -5.71 -12.19 6.58
CA LEU A 381 -5.48 -12.71 7.94
C LEU A 381 -6.04 -11.76 9.00
N LYS A 382 -5.65 -10.48 8.98
CA LYS A 382 -6.09 -9.47 9.96
C LYS A 382 -7.62 -9.29 9.97
N TYR A 383 -8.26 -9.34 8.80
CA TYR A 383 -9.71 -9.22 8.67
C TYR A 383 -10.47 -10.47 9.14
N ILE A 384 -9.88 -11.66 9.01
CA ILE A 384 -10.44 -12.91 9.54
C ILE A 384 -10.37 -12.93 11.07
N LEU A 385 -9.21 -12.55 11.64
CA LEU A 385 -9.01 -12.45 13.09
C LEU A 385 -9.94 -11.41 13.74
N ALA A 386 -10.19 -10.29 13.05
CA ALA A 386 -11.08 -9.22 13.53
C ALA A 386 -12.57 -9.62 13.64
N CYS A 387 -13.02 -10.73 13.03
CA CYS A 387 -14.45 -11.09 13.00
C CYS A 387 -15.03 -11.62 14.33
N GLY A 388 -14.23 -11.92 15.36
CA GLY A 388 -14.73 -12.59 16.58
C GLY A 388 -15.28 -14.01 16.33
N CYS A 389 -14.95 -14.58 15.17
CA CYS A 389 -15.15 -15.97 14.81
C CYS A 389 -13.89 -16.76 15.20
N VAL A 390 -13.98 -18.07 15.37
CA VAL A 390 -12.80 -18.94 15.50
C VAL A 390 -12.03 -18.92 14.17
N PRO A 391 -10.77 -18.46 14.14
CA PRO A 391 -9.94 -18.55 12.96
C PRO A 391 -9.44 -19.99 12.80
N LEU A 392 -9.78 -20.66 11.70
CA LEU A 392 -9.20 -21.95 11.31
C LEU A 392 -8.02 -21.66 10.36
N ILE A 393 -6.80 -21.59 10.90
CA ILE A 393 -5.63 -21.21 10.11
C ILE A 393 -4.99 -22.46 9.54
N ILE A 394 -5.06 -22.63 8.21
CA ILE A 394 -4.26 -23.64 7.53
C ILE A 394 -2.80 -23.23 7.65
N THR A 395 -1.98 -24.17 8.13
CA THR A 395 -0.59 -23.96 8.57
C THR A 395 0.18 -23.06 7.60
N PRO A 396 0.53 -21.82 7.99
CA PRO A 396 1.08 -20.83 7.07
C PRO A 396 2.55 -21.13 6.75
N GLN A 397 2.94 -20.87 5.50
CA GLN A 397 4.33 -20.89 5.06
C GLN A 397 5.01 -19.53 5.27
N TYR A 398 4.22 -18.44 5.27
CA TYR A 398 4.71 -17.07 5.32
C TYR A 398 4.38 -16.41 6.66
N GLU A 399 5.30 -15.60 7.17
CA GLU A 399 5.10 -14.75 8.35
C GLU A 399 5.14 -13.28 7.95
N ASP A 400 4.08 -12.55 8.28
CA ASP A 400 4.09 -11.09 8.35
C ASP A 400 4.54 -10.61 9.75
N PHE A 401 4.58 -9.30 9.99
CA PHE A 401 5.10 -8.78 11.25
C PHE A 401 4.28 -9.13 12.50
N PHE A 402 2.95 -9.31 12.40
CA PHE A 402 2.07 -9.51 13.55
C PHE A 402 1.69 -10.98 13.78
N SER A 403 1.70 -11.82 12.73
CA SER A 403 1.33 -13.24 12.79
C SER A 403 2.22 -14.10 13.72
N ARG A 404 3.37 -13.58 14.12
CA ARG A 404 4.26 -14.13 15.17
C ARG A 404 3.72 -13.95 16.59
N GLY A 405 2.81 -13.00 16.81
CA GLY A 405 2.08 -12.84 18.07
C GLY A 405 0.90 -13.81 18.23
N LEU A 406 0.52 -14.54 17.18
CA LEU A 406 -0.59 -15.48 17.21
C LEU A 406 -0.18 -16.81 17.85
N ILE A 407 -0.90 -17.21 18.90
CA ILE A 407 -0.66 -18.46 19.63
C ILE A 407 -1.72 -19.50 19.23
N PRO A 408 -1.34 -20.68 18.69
CA PRO A 408 -2.29 -21.74 18.37
C PRO A 408 -3.05 -22.22 19.61
N LYS A 409 -4.33 -22.57 19.43
CA LYS A 409 -5.33 -22.89 20.45
C LYS A 409 -5.67 -21.76 21.43
N LYS A 410 -5.05 -20.57 21.31
CA LYS A 410 -5.44 -19.34 22.03
C LYS A 410 -6.08 -18.31 21.10
N ASN A 411 -5.41 -17.94 20.00
CA ASN A 411 -5.91 -16.95 19.03
C ASN A 411 -6.50 -17.61 17.77
N TYR A 412 -6.16 -18.88 17.50
CA TYR A 412 -6.64 -19.61 16.34
C TYR A 412 -6.63 -21.12 16.56
N TRP A 413 -7.37 -21.84 15.74
CA TRP A 413 -7.28 -23.29 15.64
C TRP A 413 -6.40 -23.69 14.44
N PRO A 414 -5.31 -24.44 14.64
CA PRO A 414 -4.45 -24.87 13.55
C PRO A 414 -5.13 -25.95 12.70
N ILE A 415 -4.98 -25.83 11.38
CA ILE A 415 -5.36 -26.86 10.40
C ILE A 415 -4.06 -27.31 9.68
N PRO A 416 -3.75 -28.61 9.65
CA PRO A 416 -2.62 -29.11 8.88
C PRO A 416 -2.84 -28.84 7.38
N PRO A 417 -1.77 -28.69 6.56
CA PRO A 417 -1.90 -28.41 5.13
C PRO A 417 -2.23 -29.67 4.30
N PHE A 418 -2.40 -30.82 4.96
CA PHE A 418 -2.81 -32.12 4.42
C PHE A 418 -4.10 -32.54 5.13
N ASP A 419 -4.91 -33.41 4.50
CA ASP A 419 -6.22 -33.84 5.00
C ASP A 419 -7.11 -32.64 5.40
N LEU A 420 -7.17 -31.61 4.53
CA LEU A 420 -7.83 -30.34 4.83
C LEU A 420 -9.28 -30.51 5.26
N CYS A 421 -10.10 -31.21 4.48
CA CYS A 421 -11.54 -31.30 4.73
C CYS A 421 -11.88 -32.12 5.98
N PRO A 422 -11.26 -33.30 6.23
CA PRO A 422 -11.35 -33.99 7.52
C PRO A 422 -10.91 -33.11 8.70
N SER A 423 -9.80 -32.37 8.58
CA SER A 423 -9.27 -31.54 9.66
C SER A 423 -10.16 -30.34 9.99
N ILE A 424 -10.71 -29.68 8.96
CA ILE A 424 -11.70 -28.61 9.11
C ILE A 424 -12.96 -29.15 9.79
N LYS A 425 -13.44 -30.33 9.36
CA LYS A 425 -14.60 -30.98 9.98
C LYS A 425 -14.38 -31.23 11.47
N LEU A 426 -13.26 -31.86 11.84
CA LEU A 426 -12.93 -32.17 13.24
C LEU A 426 -12.86 -30.90 14.10
N ALA A 427 -12.25 -29.82 13.59
CA ALA A 427 -12.21 -28.53 14.27
C ALA A 427 -13.60 -27.93 14.52
N VAL A 428 -14.48 -28.02 13.52
CA VAL A 428 -15.87 -27.51 13.60
C VAL A 428 -16.74 -28.36 14.52
N GLU A 429 -16.59 -29.68 14.48
CA GLU A 429 -17.35 -30.60 15.35
C GLU A 429 -16.91 -30.43 16.81
N TRP A 430 -15.60 -30.44 17.09
CA TRP A 430 -15.07 -30.13 18.42
C TRP A 430 -15.57 -28.77 18.96
N GLY A 431 -15.47 -27.70 18.18
CA GLY A 431 -15.87 -26.36 18.65
C GLY A 431 -17.38 -26.19 18.82
N ASN A 432 -18.19 -27.05 18.21
CA ASN A 432 -19.64 -27.07 18.41
C ASN A 432 -20.03 -27.83 19.67
N GLU A 433 -19.22 -28.80 20.09
CA GLU A 433 -19.31 -29.51 21.37
C GLU A 433 -18.73 -28.69 22.54
N HIS A 434 -17.74 -27.84 22.26
CA HIS A 434 -17.04 -26.97 23.22
C HIS A 434 -17.28 -25.48 22.92
N PRO A 435 -18.54 -24.99 23.02
CA PRO A 435 -18.90 -23.66 22.52
C PRO A 435 -18.36 -22.49 23.35
N VAL A 436 -17.97 -22.71 24.60
CA VAL A 436 -17.39 -21.65 25.46
C VAL A 436 -15.93 -21.43 25.05
N GLU A 437 -15.18 -22.51 25.02
CA GLU A 437 -13.76 -22.56 24.63
C GLU A 437 -13.56 -22.08 23.19
N ALA A 438 -14.44 -22.49 22.27
CA ALA A 438 -14.45 -21.97 20.91
C ALA A 438 -14.75 -20.46 20.85
N ALA A 439 -15.71 -19.96 21.64
CA ALA A 439 -15.99 -18.53 21.71
C ALA A 439 -14.80 -17.73 22.27
N GLU A 440 -14.08 -18.27 23.26
CA GLU A 440 -12.88 -17.66 23.84
C GLU A 440 -11.74 -17.54 22.82
N ILE A 441 -11.50 -18.56 21.98
CA ILE A 441 -10.50 -18.47 20.90
C ILE A 441 -10.84 -17.34 19.91
N GLY A 442 -12.09 -17.26 19.47
CA GLY A 442 -12.55 -16.21 18.55
C GLY A 442 -12.48 -14.81 19.17
N LYS A 443 -12.79 -14.69 20.47
CA LYS A 443 -12.67 -13.45 21.23
C LYS A 443 -11.20 -13.02 21.34
N ALA A 444 -10.30 -13.92 21.74
CA ALA A 444 -8.87 -13.64 21.86
C ALA A 444 -8.19 -13.29 20.52
N ALA A 445 -8.73 -13.77 19.39
CA ALA A 445 -8.33 -13.30 18.06
C ALA A 445 -8.71 -11.83 17.83
N GLN A 446 -9.97 -11.46 18.13
CA GLN A 446 -10.46 -10.10 17.95
C GLN A 446 -9.78 -9.11 18.90
N GLU A 447 -9.54 -9.49 20.16
CA GLU A 447 -8.80 -8.69 21.15
C GLU A 447 -7.33 -8.48 20.76
N PHE A 448 -6.67 -9.49 20.19
CA PHE A 448 -5.32 -9.32 19.64
C PHE A 448 -5.31 -8.30 18.49
N MET A 449 -6.28 -8.36 17.58
CA MET A 449 -6.37 -7.36 16.50
C MET A 449 -6.75 -5.96 17.00
N GLU A 450 -7.56 -5.85 18.05
CA GLU A 450 -7.87 -4.57 18.70
C GLU A 450 -6.62 -3.92 19.32
N SER A 451 -5.70 -4.74 19.85
CA SER A 451 -4.43 -4.25 20.37
C SER A 451 -3.46 -3.77 19.27
N LEU A 452 -3.70 -4.13 18.00
CA LEU A 452 -2.87 -3.74 16.86
C LEU A 452 -3.41 -2.46 16.18
N SER A 453 -3.64 -1.39 16.93
CA SER A 453 -4.05 -0.09 16.37
C SER A 453 -2.98 0.50 15.43
N MET A 454 -3.33 1.50 14.61
CA MET A 454 -2.32 2.20 13.80
C MET A 454 -1.17 2.80 14.62
N ASP A 455 -1.40 3.18 15.88
CA ASP A 455 -0.31 3.60 16.79
C ASP A 455 0.70 2.49 17.02
N ARG A 456 0.24 1.25 17.25
CA ARG A 456 1.13 0.10 17.32
C ARG A 456 1.78 -0.22 15.97
N VAL A 457 1.09 -0.01 14.85
CA VAL A 457 1.72 -0.17 13.51
C VAL A 457 2.89 0.83 13.34
N TYR A 458 2.71 2.09 13.73
CA TYR A 458 3.80 3.08 13.70
C TYR A 458 4.90 2.79 14.72
N ASP A 459 4.59 2.27 15.91
CA ASP A 459 5.60 1.81 16.88
C ASP A 459 6.47 0.70 16.30
N TYR A 460 5.86 -0.32 15.66
CA TYR A 460 6.61 -1.40 15.02
C TYR A 460 7.52 -0.85 13.91
N MET A 461 7.01 0.02 13.05
CA MET A 461 7.80 0.66 11.99
C MET A 461 8.94 1.50 12.56
N PHE A 462 8.69 2.27 13.62
CA PHE A 462 9.69 3.08 14.31
C PHE A 462 10.83 2.22 14.82
N HIS A 463 10.52 1.14 15.54
CA HIS A 463 11.53 0.23 16.10
C HIS A 463 12.27 -0.55 15.03
N LEU A 464 11.58 -1.07 14.01
CA LEU A 464 12.21 -1.80 12.92
C LEU A 464 13.22 -0.93 12.16
N ILE A 465 12.84 0.31 11.83
CA ILE A 465 13.73 1.26 11.17
C ILE A 465 14.86 1.73 12.09
N SER A 466 14.59 1.90 13.38
CA SER A 466 15.61 2.31 14.35
C SER A 466 16.66 1.24 14.64
N GLU A 467 16.25 -0.02 14.81
CA GLU A 467 17.22 -1.12 14.97
C GLU A 467 17.97 -1.42 13.66
N TYR A 468 17.31 -1.31 12.50
CA TYR A 468 17.97 -1.45 11.21
C TYR A 468 19.03 -0.35 10.97
N ALA A 469 18.70 0.91 11.25
CA ALA A 469 19.62 2.05 11.07
C ALA A 469 20.90 1.90 11.91
N LYS A 470 20.81 1.37 13.14
CA LYS A 470 21.98 1.09 14.01
C LYS A 470 22.96 0.07 13.41
N LEU A 471 22.50 -0.78 12.50
CA LEU A 471 23.34 -1.78 11.85
C LEU A 471 24.10 -1.21 10.65
N GLN A 472 23.77 -0.02 10.15
CA GLN A 472 24.43 0.56 8.99
C GLN A 472 25.81 1.11 9.34
N ASP A 473 26.87 0.58 8.70
CA ASP A 473 28.26 1.00 8.94
C ASP A 473 28.64 2.33 8.24
N PHE A 474 27.65 2.97 7.61
CA PHE A 474 27.81 4.12 6.75
C PHE A 474 26.71 5.16 6.95
N VAL A 475 27.01 6.42 6.68
CA VAL A 475 26.02 7.50 6.72
C VAL A 475 25.09 7.42 5.48
N PRO A 476 23.76 7.28 5.65
CA PRO A 476 22.78 7.40 4.57
C PRO A 476 22.92 8.71 3.80
N VAL A 477 22.95 8.63 2.46
CA VAL A 477 22.99 9.80 1.59
C VAL A 477 22.09 9.52 0.38
N PRO A 478 21.03 10.31 0.13
CA PRO A 478 20.17 10.12 -1.04
C PRO A 478 20.96 10.20 -2.35
N PRO A 479 20.91 9.17 -3.21
CA PRO A 479 21.46 9.25 -4.57
C PRO A 479 20.81 10.38 -5.40
N SER A 480 21.53 10.90 -6.39
CA SER A 480 21.00 11.93 -7.30
C SER A 480 19.84 11.46 -8.20
N SER A 481 19.56 10.16 -8.25
CA SER A 481 18.39 9.55 -8.88
C SER A 481 17.12 9.60 -8.02
N THR A 482 17.24 9.86 -6.71
CA THR A 482 16.08 9.93 -5.82
C THR A 482 15.21 11.15 -6.08
N GLN A 483 13.91 11.01 -5.80
CA GLN A 483 12.97 12.11 -5.65
C GLN A 483 12.66 12.31 -4.17
N GLU A 484 12.54 13.57 -3.75
CA GLU A 484 12.01 13.89 -2.42
C GLU A 484 10.50 13.58 -2.39
N MET A 485 10.08 12.89 -1.34
CA MET A 485 8.68 12.53 -1.11
C MET A 485 8.12 13.34 0.06
N CYS A 486 6.91 13.85 -0.12
CA CYS A 486 6.14 14.57 0.88
C CYS A 486 4.65 14.26 0.69
N VAL A 487 3.81 14.64 1.66
CA VAL A 487 2.35 14.42 1.57
C VAL A 487 1.79 14.97 0.26
N ASP A 488 2.18 16.19 -0.12
CA ASP A 488 1.69 16.85 -1.32
C ASP A 488 2.15 16.16 -2.62
N SER A 489 3.37 15.60 -2.67
CA SER A 489 3.84 14.88 -3.88
C SER A 489 3.05 13.60 -4.13
N VAL A 490 2.74 12.85 -3.06
CA VAL A 490 1.94 11.63 -3.16
C VAL A 490 0.49 11.94 -3.53
N LEU A 491 -0.16 12.91 -2.87
CA LEU A 491 -1.55 13.29 -3.15
C LEU A 491 -1.75 13.93 -4.54
N CYS A 492 -0.70 14.56 -5.09
CA CYS A 492 -0.68 15.10 -6.45
C CYS A 492 -0.69 14.00 -7.52
N PHE A 493 0.01 12.88 -7.29
CA PHE A 493 0.00 11.73 -8.19
C PHE A 493 -1.22 10.81 -8.02
N ALA A 494 -1.80 10.74 -6.82
CA ALA A 494 -2.97 9.93 -6.50
C ALA A 494 -4.18 10.29 -7.38
N ASP A 495 -4.91 9.27 -7.85
CA ASP A 495 -6.27 9.46 -8.36
C ASP A 495 -7.24 9.85 -7.24
N GLU A 496 -8.48 10.22 -7.59
CA GLU A 496 -9.48 10.71 -6.63
C GLU A 496 -9.74 9.72 -5.48
N LYS A 497 -9.84 8.43 -5.81
CA LYS A 497 -10.14 7.36 -4.85
C LYS A 497 -8.94 7.04 -3.97
N GLN A 498 -7.74 6.98 -4.55
CA GLN A 498 -6.50 6.88 -3.79
C GLN A 498 -6.35 8.07 -2.84
N ARG A 499 -6.60 9.29 -3.32
CA ARG A 499 -6.51 10.53 -2.53
C ARG A 499 -7.45 10.50 -1.33
N GLU A 500 -8.70 10.07 -1.50
CA GLU A 500 -9.67 9.92 -0.40
C GLU A 500 -9.13 9.00 0.71
N PHE A 501 -8.64 7.81 0.33
CA PHE A 501 -8.12 6.80 1.26
C PHE A 501 -6.85 7.29 1.98
N LEU A 502 -5.93 7.91 1.25
CA LEU A 502 -4.71 8.48 1.81
C LEU A 502 -5.04 9.62 2.80
N GLN A 503 -5.92 10.56 2.42
CA GLN A 503 -6.28 11.69 3.28
C GLN A 503 -6.91 11.27 4.62
N ARG A 504 -7.68 10.16 4.64
CA ARG A 504 -8.24 9.56 5.86
C ARG A 504 -7.19 9.00 6.83
N THR A 505 -5.94 8.83 6.39
CA THR A 505 -4.85 8.24 7.17
C THR A 505 -3.69 9.18 7.45
N ILE A 506 -3.89 10.49 7.32
CA ILE A 506 -2.89 11.49 7.70
C ILE A 506 -2.60 11.39 9.20
N ALA A 507 -1.36 11.06 9.55
CA ALA A 507 -0.91 11.00 10.94
C ALA A 507 -0.62 12.40 11.51
N PHE A 508 -0.79 12.50 12.82
CA PHE A 508 -0.46 13.65 13.66
C PHE A 508 0.70 13.28 14.61
N PRO A 509 1.53 14.25 15.06
CA PRO A 509 2.60 13.99 16.02
C PRO A 509 2.07 13.30 17.29
N SER A 510 2.82 12.32 17.79
CA SER A 510 2.41 11.59 19.01
C SER A 510 2.58 12.43 20.27
N PRO A 511 1.57 12.48 21.17
CA PRO A 511 1.71 13.10 22.48
C PRO A 511 2.63 12.29 23.41
N THR A 512 2.87 11.02 23.09
CA THR A 512 3.75 10.10 23.83
C THR A 512 4.97 9.71 23.00
N PRO A 513 6.08 9.29 23.63
CA PRO A 513 7.12 8.55 22.91
C PRO A 513 6.56 7.22 22.34
N PRO A 514 7.22 6.63 21.33
CA PRO A 514 6.97 5.24 20.95
C PRO A 514 7.05 4.30 22.16
N CYS A 515 6.34 3.18 22.12
CA CYS A 515 6.41 2.16 23.17
C CYS A 515 7.86 1.67 23.43
N THR A 516 8.15 1.13 24.61
CA THR A 516 9.48 0.55 24.87
C THR A 516 9.59 -0.84 24.23
N LEU A 517 10.57 -0.99 23.33
CA LEU A 517 10.87 -2.27 22.65
C LEU A 517 11.36 -3.31 23.69
N PRO A 518 10.73 -4.50 23.77
CA PRO A 518 11.20 -5.54 24.68
C PRO A 518 12.58 -6.07 24.26
N PRO A 519 13.45 -6.43 25.22
CA PRO A 519 14.84 -6.79 24.92
C PRO A 519 14.95 -8.07 24.05
N PRO A 520 16.04 -8.24 23.30
CA PRO A 520 16.26 -9.43 22.49
C PRO A 520 16.29 -10.71 23.35
N ASP A 521 15.48 -11.72 22.99
CA ASP A 521 15.55 -13.05 23.58
C ASP A 521 15.38 -14.13 22.50
N MET A 522 16.52 -14.55 21.94
CA MET A 522 16.56 -15.57 20.88
C MET A 522 16.18 -16.96 21.40
N ASN A 523 16.28 -17.23 22.71
CA ASN A 523 15.90 -18.52 23.29
C ASN A 523 14.38 -18.60 23.43
N LEU A 524 13.73 -17.53 23.90
CA LEU A 524 12.27 -17.41 23.90
C LEU A 524 11.69 -17.48 22.50
N ILE A 525 12.26 -16.77 21.52
CA ILE A 525 11.81 -16.81 20.12
C ILE A 525 11.91 -18.24 19.56
N LYS A 526 13.06 -18.92 19.72
CA LYS A 526 13.22 -20.32 19.29
C LYS A 526 12.23 -21.26 19.97
N LYS A 527 12.00 -21.10 21.29
CA LYS A 527 11.02 -21.88 22.05
C LYS A 527 9.58 -21.65 21.55
N ASN A 528 9.22 -20.41 21.23
CA ASN A 528 7.91 -20.05 20.69
C ASN A 528 7.71 -20.61 19.28
N MET A 529 8.72 -20.51 18.41
CA MET A 529 8.71 -21.15 17.08
C MET A 529 8.57 -22.67 17.17
N GLU A 530 9.31 -23.32 18.07
CA GLU A 530 9.23 -24.77 18.26
C GLU A 530 7.87 -25.18 18.83
N MET A 531 7.31 -24.42 19.78
CA MET A 531 5.97 -24.63 20.33
C MET A 531 4.90 -24.49 19.25
N LYS A 532 4.96 -23.41 18.44
CA LYS A 532 4.04 -23.17 17.33
C LYS A 532 4.10 -24.32 16.32
N ARG A 533 5.30 -24.70 15.86
CA ARG A 533 5.52 -25.87 14.98
C ARG A 533 5.00 -27.18 15.59
N LYS A 534 5.19 -27.41 16.89
CA LYS A 534 4.66 -28.59 17.60
C LYS A 534 3.13 -28.57 17.69
N LEU A 535 2.50 -27.43 17.91
CA LEU A 535 1.04 -27.32 18.01
C LEU A 535 0.33 -27.32 16.65
N ASP A 536 0.95 -26.74 15.63
CA ASP A 536 0.48 -26.81 14.24
C ASP A 536 0.71 -28.21 13.63
N GLY A 537 1.78 -28.91 14.03
CA GLY A 537 2.11 -30.27 13.58
C GLY A 537 1.43 -31.41 14.36
N ASN A 538 1.24 -31.27 15.68
CA ASN A 538 0.58 -32.29 16.52
C ASN A 538 -0.96 -32.17 16.47
N VAL A 539 -1.53 -32.04 15.28
CA VAL A 539 -2.96 -32.30 15.04
C VAL A 539 -3.19 -33.82 14.92
N GLN A 540 -2.55 -34.59 15.81
CA GLN A 540 -2.96 -35.95 16.14
C GLN A 540 -3.87 -35.84 17.37
N PHE A 541 -5.17 -36.00 17.14
CA PHE A 541 -6.13 -36.12 18.20
C PHE A 541 -5.94 -37.47 18.91
N SER A 542 -5.55 -37.42 20.18
CA SER A 542 -5.84 -38.52 21.11
C SER A 542 -7.36 -38.58 21.23
N GLY A 543 -7.96 -39.61 20.61
CA GLY A 543 -9.41 -39.83 20.56
C GLY A 543 -9.98 -40.51 21.79
#